data_AF-F2LVL7-F1
#
_entry.id   AF-F2LVL7-F1
#
_cell.length_a   1.000
_cell.length_b   1.000
_cell.length_c   1.000
_cell.angle_alpha   90.00
_cell.angle_beta   90.00
_cell.angle_gamma   90.00
#
_symmetry.space_group_name_H-M   'P 1'
#
loop_
_entity.id
_entity.type
_entity.pdbx_description
1 polymer ?
#
loop_
_entity_poly.entity_id
_entity_poly.type
_entity_poly.pdbx_seq_one_letter_code
_entity_poly.pdbx_strand_id
1 'polypeptide(L)'
;MFLQIKSRFGDDPKSIYTATVKASTVFEHYSMALVFCFFDTSEGDLWDYLWFVPAPDFIKLANRLEGGKRFGFVAGRGKKDSNKWDEYLIDKKELSNAILKQMQRI
;
A
#
# COMPACT_ATOMS: atom_id res chain seq x y z
N MET A 1 0.09 13.40 -11.08
CA MET A 1 0.33 12.11 -10.37
C MET A 1 -0.99 11.38 -10.23
N PHE A 2 -0.98 10.05 -10.35
CA PHE A 2 -2.14 9.17 -10.20
C PHE A 2 -2.00 8.35 -8.92
N LEU A 3 -3.07 8.24 -8.15
CA LEU A 3 -3.10 7.46 -6.91
C LEU A 3 -4.19 6.40 -7.00
N GLN A 4 -3.83 5.17 -6.66
CA GLN A 4 -4.80 4.09 -6.47
C GLN A 4 -4.85 3.72 -4.99
N ILE A 5 -6.01 3.89 -4.36
CA ILE A 5 -6.20 3.60 -2.94
C ILE A 5 -6.88 2.23 -2.79
N LYS A 6 -6.38 1.42 -1.87
CA LYS A 6 -6.95 0.14 -1.45
C LYS A 6 -7.14 0.17 0.04
N SER A 7 -8.37 -0.08 0.48
CA SER A 7 -8.72 -0.16 1.90
C SER A 7 -9.13 -1.58 2.29
N ARG A 8 -8.85 -1.93 3.54
CA ARG A 8 -9.47 -3.04 4.27
C ARG A 8 -10.11 -2.49 5.54
N PHE A 9 -11.16 -3.15 5.98
CA PHE A 9 -11.90 -2.80 7.19
C PHE A 9 -11.83 -3.98 8.15
N GLY A 10 -11.69 -3.71 9.44
CA GLY A 10 -11.76 -4.70 10.49
C GLY A 10 -11.35 -4.13 11.84
N ASP A 11 -11.32 -4.98 12.84
CA ASP A 11 -11.15 -4.66 14.25
C ASP A 11 -9.95 -5.36 14.90
N ASP A 12 -9.38 -6.39 14.27
CA ASP A 12 -8.19 -7.07 14.78
C ASP A 12 -6.91 -6.46 14.21
N PRO A 13 -6.12 -5.66 14.96
CA PRO A 13 -4.88 -5.04 14.51
C PRO A 13 -3.76 -6.04 14.19
N LYS A 14 -3.85 -7.29 14.65
CA LYS A 14 -2.83 -8.33 14.44
C LYS A 14 -3.04 -9.10 13.14
N SER A 15 -4.19 -8.94 12.49
CA SER A 15 -4.49 -9.60 11.23
C SER A 15 -3.56 -9.13 10.10
N ILE A 16 -3.19 -10.09 9.24
CA ILE A 16 -2.43 -9.84 8.02
C ILE A 16 -3.29 -9.01 7.07
N TYR A 17 -2.75 -7.88 6.62
CA TYR A 17 -3.34 -7.08 5.57
C TYR A 17 -3.14 -7.77 4.22
N THR A 18 -4.23 -8.00 3.49
CA THR A 18 -4.16 -8.56 2.13
C THR A 18 -5.01 -7.73 1.17
N ALA A 19 -4.48 -7.47 -0.02
CA ALA A 19 -5.18 -6.82 -1.11
C ALA A 19 -4.73 -7.36 -2.46
N THR A 20 -5.62 -7.32 -3.44
CA THR A 20 -5.30 -7.62 -4.83
C THR A 20 -5.50 -6.39 -5.71
N VAL A 21 -4.63 -6.23 -6.70
CA VAL A 21 -4.66 -5.15 -7.67
C VAL A 21 -4.64 -5.77 -9.06
N LYS A 22 -5.52 -5.33 -9.95
CA LYS A 22 -5.51 -5.77 -11.36
C LYS A 22 -4.24 -5.23 -12.03
N ALA A 23 -3.47 -6.09 -12.69
CA ALA A 23 -2.23 -5.67 -13.32
C ALA A 23 -2.47 -4.61 -14.42
N SER A 24 -3.59 -4.71 -15.13
CA SER A 24 -3.99 -3.77 -16.17
C SER A 24 -4.32 -2.35 -15.68
N THR A 25 -4.40 -2.12 -14.37
CA THR A 25 -4.68 -0.79 -13.80
C THR A 25 -3.45 -0.14 -13.19
N VAL A 26 -2.27 -0.78 -13.25
CA VAL A 26 -1.02 -0.25 -12.71
C VAL A 26 -0.05 0.02 -13.84
N PHE A 27 0.29 1.29 -14.04
CA PHE A 27 1.29 1.70 -15.03
C PHE A 27 2.66 1.75 -14.36
N GLU A 28 3.67 1.13 -14.99
CA GLU A 28 5.05 1.11 -14.51
C GLU A 28 5.73 2.47 -14.70
N HIS A 29 5.28 3.46 -13.94
CA HIS A 29 5.79 4.82 -14.00
C HIS A 29 5.72 5.49 -12.63
N TYR A 30 6.73 6.28 -12.27
CA TYR A 30 6.80 6.98 -10.98
C TYR A 30 5.73 8.07 -10.81
N SER A 31 4.98 8.40 -11.86
CA SER A 31 3.79 9.23 -11.76
C SER A 31 2.57 8.51 -11.19
N MET A 32 2.67 7.22 -10.90
CA MET A 32 1.62 6.43 -10.24
C MET A 32 2.13 5.84 -8.93
N ALA A 33 1.27 5.87 -7.90
CA ALA A 33 1.53 5.19 -6.63
C ALA A 33 0.26 4.53 -6.09
N LEU A 34 0.45 3.55 -5.22
CA LEU A 34 -0.60 2.82 -4.53
C LEU A 34 -0.56 3.14 -3.04
N VAL A 35 -1.74 3.39 -2.48
CA VAL A 35 -1.93 3.55 -1.04
C VAL A 35 -2.70 2.34 -0.52
N PHE A 36 -2.13 1.63 0.45
CA PHE A 36 -2.81 0.57 1.16
C PHE A 36 -3.07 1.04 2.59
N CYS A 37 -4.34 1.12 2.98
CA CYS A 37 -4.75 1.59 4.30
C CYS A 37 -5.74 0.65 4.96
N PHE A 38 -5.72 0.63 6.29
CA PHE A 38 -6.64 -0.16 7.09
C PHE A 38 -7.54 0.79 7.88
N PHE A 39 -8.85 0.59 7.78
CA PHE A 39 -9.83 1.29 8.60
C PHE A 39 -10.17 0.41 9.81
N ASP A 40 -9.82 0.90 10.99
CA ASP A 40 -10.13 0.26 12.24
C ASP A 40 -11.59 0.57 12.62
N THR A 41 -12.43 -0.46 12.58
CA THR A 41 -13.86 -0.30 12.86
C THR A 41 -14.16 -0.10 14.34
N SER A 42 -13.22 -0.41 15.23
CA SER A 42 -13.39 -0.20 16.67
C SER A 42 -13.12 1.25 17.07
N GLU A 43 -12.11 1.87 16.46
CA GLU A 43 -11.76 3.29 16.66
C GLU A 43 -12.59 4.22 15.75
N GLY A 44 -13.15 3.69 14.67
CA GLY A 44 -13.90 4.47 13.68
C GLY A 44 -13.02 5.38 12.83
N ASP A 45 -11.73 5.06 12.69
CA ASP A 45 -10.75 5.83 11.91
C ASP A 45 -9.75 4.90 11.19
N LEU A 46 -8.95 5.48 10.28
CA LEU A 46 -7.79 4.81 9.72
C LEU A 46 -6.77 4.48 10.81
N TRP A 47 -6.18 3.30 10.71
CA TRP A 47 -4.96 2.98 11.44
C TRP A 47 -3.90 4.06 11.21
N ASP A 48 -3.08 4.32 12.22
CA ASP A 48 -2.09 5.42 12.19
C ASP A 48 -1.04 5.27 11.09
N TYR A 49 -0.89 4.08 10.52
CA TYR A 49 0.04 3.82 9.44
C TYR A 49 -0.65 3.33 8.18
N LEU A 50 -0.05 3.66 7.04
CA LEU A 50 -0.43 3.19 5.71
C LEU A 50 0.82 2.91 4.89
N TRP A 51 0.67 2.11 3.84
CA TRP A 51 1.75 1.90 2.87
C TRP A 51 1.56 2.83 1.68
N PHE A 52 2.59 3.62 1.36
CA PHE A 52 2.67 4.44 0.15
C PHE A 52 3.75 3.85 -0.78
N VAL A 53 3.31 3.16 -1.83
CA VAL A 53 4.21 2.38 -2.70
C VAL A 53 4.18 2.94 -4.13
N PRO A 54 5.30 3.47 -4.66
CA PRO A 54 5.40 3.82 -6.07
C PRO A 54 5.09 2.62 -6.98
N ALA A 55 4.46 2.85 -8.13
CA ALA A 55 4.02 1.76 -9.00
C ALA A 55 5.17 0.86 -9.53
N PRO A 56 6.34 1.37 -9.95
CA PRO A 56 7.46 0.51 -10.35
C PRO A 56 7.90 -0.45 -9.24
N ASP A 57 7.99 0.07 -8.02
CA ASP A 57 8.37 -0.72 -6.84
C ASP A 57 7.30 -1.77 -6.51
N PHE A 58 6.03 -1.37 -6.56
CA PHE A 58 4.93 -2.29 -6.33
C PHE A 58 4.92 -3.45 -7.34
N ILE A 59 5.11 -3.16 -8.64
CA ILE A 59 5.16 -4.18 -9.70
C ILE A 59 6.32 -5.16 -9.47
N LYS A 60 7.49 -4.63 -9.05
CA LYS A 60 8.68 -5.43 -8.78
C LYS A 60 8.52 -6.35 -7.57
N LEU A 61 7.89 -5.86 -6.50
CA LEU A 61 7.84 -6.54 -5.21
C LEU A 61 6.56 -7.38 -5.00
N ALA A 62 5.46 -7.08 -5.68
CA ALA A 62 4.19 -7.74 -5.46
C ALA A 62 4.19 -9.20 -5.93
N ASN A 63 3.39 -10.02 -5.26
CA ASN A 63 3.21 -11.41 -5.66
C ASN A 63 2.41 -11.46 -6.97
N ARG A 64 2.82 -12.25 -7.95
CA ARG A 64 2.05 -12.45 -9.19
C ARG A 64 1.00 -13.53 -8.96
N LEU A 65 -0.27 -13.18 -9.19
CA LEU A 65 -1.42 -14.05 -9.03
C LEU A 65 -2.11 -14.27 -10.37
N GLU A 66 -2.85 -15.37 -10.51
CA GLU A 66 -3.68 -15.66 -11.70
C GLU A 66 -2.90 -15.54 -13.03
N GLY A 67 -1.67 -16.07 -13.07
CA GLY A 67 -0.81 -15.99 -14.26
C GLY A 67 -0.34 -14.56 -14.59
N GLY A 68 -0.30 -13.66 -13.60
CA GLY A 68 0.14 -12.27 -13.76
C GLY A 68 -0.98 -11.27 -14.05
N LYS A 69 -2.25 -11.72 -14.07
CA LYS A 69 -3.41 -10.82 -14.23
C LYS A 69 -3.64 -9.94 -13.00
N ARG A 70 -3.15 -10.37 -11.84
CA ARG A 70 -3.27 -9.63 -10.58
C ARG A 70 -1.94 -9.60 -9.83
N PHE A 71 -1.74 -8.50 -9.10
CA PHE A 71 -0.70 -8.32 -8.11
C PHE A 71 -1.30 -8.52 -6.71
N GLY A 72 -0.64 -9.31 -5.89
CA GLY A 72 -0.96 -9.54 -4.48
C GLY A 72 -0.09 -8.70 -3.57
N PHE A 73 -0.74 -7.91 -2.72
CA PHE A 73 -0.14 -7.19 -1.60
C PHE A 73 -0.48 -7.93 -0.31
N VAL A 74 0.55 -8.34 0.45
CA VAL A 74 0.40 -9.05 1.72
C VAL A 74 1.36 -8.42 2.72
N ALA A 75 0.82 -7.89 3.82
CA ALA A 75 1.63 -7.28 4.85
C ALA A 75 1.14 -7.55 6.28
N GLY A 76 2.07 -7.92 7.16
CA GLY A 76 1.83 -7.90 8.60
C GLY A 76 1.76 -6.46 9.12
N ARG A 77 0.99 -6.25 10.19
CA ARG A 77 0.92 -4.95 10.89
C ARG A 77 1.67 -4.93 12.22
N GLY A 78 2.25 -6.06 12.63
CA GLY A 78 3.05 -6.17 13.84
C GLY A 78 4.52 -5.83 13.60
N LYS A 79 5.16 -5.12 14.54
CA LYS A 79 6.60 -4.73 14.50
C LYS A 79 7.61 -5.89 14.53
N LYS A 80 7.17 -7.14 14.67
CA LYS A 80 8.08 -8.29 14.91
C LYS A 80 8.50 -9.05 13.65
N ASP A 81 7.81 -8.87 12.54
CA ASP A 81 8.14 -9.53 11.29
C ASP A 81 8.56 -8.46 10.29
N SER A 82 9.87 -8.37 10.02
CA SER A 82 10.33 -7.49 8.95
C SER A 82 9.70 -7.96 7.65
N ASN A 83 9.09 -7.03 6.92
CA ASN A 83 8.43 -7.30 5.67
C ASN A 83 9.01 -6.41 4.58
N LYS A 84 9.01 -6.91 3.33
CA LYS A 84 9.43 -6.17 2.13
C LYS A 84 8.66 -4.86 1.90
N TRP A 85 7.61 -4.60 2.66
CA TRP A 85 6.81 -3.38 2.58
C TRP A 85 7.14 -2.34 3.67
N ASP A 86 8.00 -2.66 4.64
CA ASP A 86 8.24 -1.80 5.80
C ASP A 86 8.84 -0.44 5.42
N GLU A 87 9.66 -0.40 4.36
CA GLU A 87 10.25 0.85 3.84
C GLU A 87 9.20 1.81 3.26
N TYR A 88 8.01 1.31 2.92
CA TYR A 88 6.89 2.08 2.38
C TYR A 88 5.83 2.41 3.43
N LEU A 89 5.97 1.90 4.66
CA LEU A 89 5.06 2.17 5.76
C LEU A 89 5.33 3.57 6.33
N ILE A 90 4.33 4.43 6.29
CA ILE A 90 4.41 5.81 6.79
C ILE A 90 3.25 6.11 7.72
N ASP A 91 3.44 7.07 8.62
CA ASP A 91 2.32 7.65 9.39
C ASP A 91 1.31 8.28 8.41
N LYS A 92 0.01 8.10 8.65
CA LYS A 92 -1.06 8.63 7.79
C LYS A 92 -0.96 10.15 7.62
N LYS A 93 -0.39 10.87 8.60
CA LYS A 93 -0.15 12.32 8.56
C LYS A 93 0.93 12.72 7.56
N GLU A 94 1.88 11.83 7.26
CA GLU A 94 2.97 12.07 6.30
C GLU A 94 2.57 11.81 4.85
N LEU A 95 1.36 11.29 4.58
CA LEU A 95 0.92 10.93 3.23
C LEU A 95 1.02 12.12 2.26
N SER A 96 0.58 13.30 2.67
CA SER A 96 0.65 14.52 1.85
C SER A 96 2.10 14.87 1.47
N ASN A 97 3.03 14.77 2.43
CA ASN A 97 4.45 15.03 2.20
C ASN A 97 5.07 13.98 1.28
N ALA A 98 4.73 12.69 1.47
CA ALA A 98 5.18 11.60 0.62
C ALA A 98 4.72 11.77 -0.84
N ILE A 99 3.47 12.20 -1.03
CA ILE A 99 2.90 12.55 -2.33
C ILE A 99 3.68 13.70 -2.99
N LEU A 100 3.92 14.80 -2.28
CA LEU A 100 4.67 15.94 -2.82
C LEU A 100 6.10 15.57 -3.20
N LYS A 101 6.78 14.79 -2.34
CA LYS A 101 8.13 14.28 -2.60
C LYS A 101 8.17 13.38 -3.83
N GLN A 102 7.15 12.56 -4.04
CA GLN A 102 7.04 11.71 -5.22
C GLN A 102 6.81 12.56 -6.48
N MET A 103 6.01 13.63 -6.40
CA MET A 103 5.78 14.54 -7.52
C MET A 103 7.04 15.28 -7.98
N GLN A 104 7.96 15.58 -7.06
CA GLN A 104 9.26 16.19 -7.40
C GLN A 104 10.22 15.26 -8.15
N ARG A 105 9.92 13.96 -8.21
CA ARG A 105 10.74 12.94 -8.90
C ARG A 105 10.25 12.61 -10.31
N ILE A 106 9.12 13.20 -10.73
CA ILE A 106 8.53 13.07 -12.06
C ILE A 106 9.03 14.23 -12.92
#